data_AF-A0A382S986-F1
#
_entry.id   AF-A0A382S986-F1
#
_cell.length_a   1.000
_cell.length_b   1.000
_cell.length_c   1.000
_cell.angle_alpha   90.00
_cell.angle_beta   90.00
_cell.angle_gamma   90.00
#
_symmetry.space_group_name_H-M   'P 1'
#
loop_
_entity.id
_entity.type
_entity.pdbx_description
1 polymer ?
#
loop_
_entity_poly.entity_id
_entity_poly.type
_entity_poly.pdbx_seq_one_letter_code
_entity_poly.pdbx_strand_id
1 'polypeptide(L)'
;MADLATDFIVLNQRDKVATARRTLKSGTSVAVGDSRVELRQTIPGGHKVALASINARHELVKYGQIIGFAKADIEPGDWVHTHNVVLKAVGRDYGFCEEMTKLPTLEGDRDTFQGYARLGGKAGTRNYIAVLSSVNCSASVARYVVDHFRSSDFQNDFANANVDGVVAFTHKGGCSYDPNHGHEVLQRVIAGMARHPNIGGYVLVGLGCE
;
A
#
# COMPACT_ATOMS: atom_id res chain seq x y z
N MET A 1 -7.35 25.58 4.67
CA MET A 1 -8.27 24.45 4.85
C MET A 1 -9.05 24.30 3.55
N ALA A 2 -8.76 23.28 2.74
CA ALA A 2 -9.55 23.02 1.54
C ALA A 2 -10.96 22.63 1.99
N ASP A 3 -11.96 23.40 1.55
CA ASP A 3 -13.35 23.18 1.86
C ASP A 3 -13.76 21.73 1.51
N LEU A 4 -14.15 20.97 2.53
CA LEU A 4 -14.57 19.56 2.42
C LEU A 4 -15.93 19.41 1.69
N ALA A 5 -16.53 20.51 1.21
CA ALA A 5 -17.82 20.56 0.53
C ALA A 5 -17.76 20.71 -1.01
N THR A 6 -16.61 20.50 -1.65
CA THR A 6 -16.57 20.53 -3.14
C THR A 6 -17.17 19.26 -3.74
N ASP A 7 -17.93 19.40 -4.83
CA ASP A 7 -18.51 18.28 -5.60
C ASP A 7 -17.45 17.43 -6.32
N PHE A 8 -16.24 17.98 -6.45
CA PHE A 8 -15.10 17.41 -7.14
C PHE A 8 -13.87 17.27 -6.26
N ILE A 9 -13.08 16.24 -6.55
CA ILE A 9 -11.74 16.03 -6.01
C ILE A 9 -10.73 16.34 -7.12
N VAL A 10 -9.89 17.35 -6.86
CA VAL A 10 -8.72 17.71 -7.66
C VAL A 10 -7.49 17.39 -6.81
N LEU A 11 -6.54 16.61 -7.34
CA LEU A 11 -5.43 16.07 -6.54
C LEU A 11 -4.12 16.81 -6.78
N ASN A 12 -3.97 17.44 -7.95
CA ASN A 12 -2.82 18.25 -8.29
C ASN A 12 -3.25 19.52 -9.03
N GLN A 13 -2.49 20.61 -8.88
CA GLN A 13 -2.75 21.86 -9.59
C GLN A 13 -2.61 21.75 -11.11
N ARG A 14 -1.82 20.78 -11.60
CA ARG A 14 -1.67 20.48 -13.04
C ARG A 14 -2.81 19.62 -13.60
N ASP A 15 -3.73 19.15 -12.78
CA ASP A 15 -4.81 18.27 -13.23
C ASP A 15 -5.75 19.00 -14.18
N LYS A 16 -5.97 18.43 -15.36
CA LYS A 16 -6.98 18.92 -16.33
C LYS A 16 -8.34 18.25 -16.14
N VAL A 17 -8.42 17.30 -15.21
CA VAL A 17 -9.64 16.56 -14.89
C VAL A 17 -9.80 16.40 -13.39
N ALA A 18 -11.05 16.41 -12.92
CA ALA A 18 -11.39 16.11 -11.54
C ALA A 18 -12.23 14.83 -11.41
N THR A 19 -12.27 14.24 -10.22
CA THR A 19 -13.19 13.13 -9.92
C THR A 19 -14.45 13.63 -9.23
N ALA A 20 -15.62 13.30 -9.76
CA ALA A 20 -16.91 13.60 -9.14
C ALA A 20 -17.09 12.77 -7.86
N ARG A 21 -17.50 13.39 -6.75
CA ARG A 21 -17.77 12.67 -5.48
C ARG A 21 -19.14 12.01 -5.44
N ARG A 22 -20.06 12.50 -6.26
CA ARG A 22 -21.44 12.04 -6.41
C ARG A 22 -21.89 12.19 -7.85
N THR A 23 -23.04 11.63 -8.18
CA THR A 23 -23.65 11.85 -9.49
C THR A 23 -24.16 13.28 -9.61
N LEU A 24 -23.80 13.95 -10.70
CA LEU A 24 -24.15 15.33 -11.01
C LEU A 24 -24.86 15.38 -12.37
N LYS A 25 -25.96 16.14 -12.45
CA LYS A 25 -26.79 16.20 -13.67
C LYS A 25 -26.18 17.15 -14.70
N SER A 26 -26.44 16.90 -15.98
CA SER A 26 -26.17 17.85 -17.05
C SER A 26 -26.79 19.24 -16.76
N GLY A 27 -26.12 20.31 -17.17
CA GLY A 27 -26.48 21.71 -16.91
C GLY A 27 -26.17 22.20 -15.50
N THR A 28 -25.68 21.34 -14.60
CA THR A 28 -25.29 21.77 -13.25
C THR A 28 -24.00 22.60 -13.35
N SER A 29 -24.02 23.82 -12.80
CA SER A 29 -22.80 24.62 -12.60
C SER A 29 -22.19 24.28 -11.24
N VAL A 30 -20.95 23.81 -11.25
CA VAL A 30 -20.21 23.36 -10.06
C VAL A 30 -18.97 24.20 -9.85
N ALA A 31 -18.63 24.46 -8.58
CA ALA A 31 -17.39 25.14 -8.23
C ALA A 31 -16.22 24.14 -8.23
N VAL A 32 -15.09 24.55 -8.82
CA VAL A 32 -13.81 23.84 -8.79
C VAL A 32 -12.71 24.85 -8.49
N GLY A 33 -12.25 24.89 -7.23
CA GLY A 33 -11.39 25.97 -6.75
C GLY A 33 -12.10 27.32 -6.89
N ASP A 34 -11.40 28.29 -7.48
CA ASP A 34 -11.94 29.64 -7.75
C ASP A 34 -12.73 29.74 -9.08
N SER A 35 -12.86 28.63 -9.81
CA SER A 35 -13.54 28.58 -11.12
C SER A 35 -14.88 27.84 -11.05
N ARG A 36 -15.71 28.04 -12.08
CA ARG A 36 -16.96 27.29 -12.28
C ARG A 36 -16.94 26.53 -13.59
N VAL A 37 -17.48 25.31 -13.57
CA VAL A 37 -17.63 24.46 -14.75
C VAL A 37 -19.11 24.07 -14.88
N GLU A 38 -19.68 24.23 -16.06
CA GLU A 38 -21.02 23.72 -16.36
C GLU A 38 -20.92 22.32 -16.96
N LEU A 39 -21.66 21.36 -16.40
CA LEU A 39 -21.60 19.97 -16.86
C LEU A 39 -22.35 19.78 -18.17
N ARG A 40 -21.68 19.21 -19.16
CA ARG A 40 -22.25 18.98 -20.51
C ARG A 40 -23.05 17.68 -20.59
N GLN A 41 -22.76 16.74 -19.69
CA GLN A 41 -23.51 15.48 -19.51
C GLN A 41 -23.74 15.21 -18.03
N THR A 42 -24.63 14.27 -17.72
CA THR A 42 -24.72 13.70 -16.37
C THR A 42 -23.47 12.87 -16.10
N ILE A 43 -22.75 13.20 -15.03
CA ILE A 43 -21.50 12.53 -14.65
C ILE A 43 -21.76 11.67 -13.42
N PRO A 44 -21.60 10.34 -13.49
CA PRO A 44 -21.76 9.48 -12.32
C PRO A 44 -20.65 9.71 -11.27
N GLY A 45 -20.98 9.48 -10.00
CA GLY A 45 -19.99 9.52 -8.92
C GLY A 45 -18.80 8.58 -9.18
N GLY A 46 -17.58 9.04 -8.87
CA GLY A 46 -16.32 8.34 -9.15
C GLY A 46 -15.75 8.58 -10.54
N HIS A 47 -16.53 9.12 -11.48
CA HIS A 47 -16.04 9.39 -12.84
C HIS A 47 -15.33 10.75 -12.96
N LYS A 48 -14.65 10.95 -14.09
CA LYS A 48 -13.86 12.15 -14.35
C LYS A 48 -14.67 13.19 -15.13
N VAL A 49 -14.49 14.46 -14.79
CA VAL A 49 -14.94 15.63 -15.55
C VAL A 49 -13.73 16.38 -16.07
N ALA A 50 -13.82 16.99 -17.26
CA ALA A 50 -12.81 17.93 -17.75
C ALA A 50 -12.94 19.30 -17.07
N LEU A 51 -11.82 19.85 -16.63
CA LEU A 51 -11.71 21.18 -16.04
C LEU A 51 -11.27 22.25 -17.05
N ALA A 52 -10.62 21.81 -18.11
CA ALA A 52 -10.09 22.64 -19.20
C ALA A 52 -10.29 21.91 -20.53
N SER A 53 -10.26 22.63 -21.64
CA SER A 53 -10.31 22.02 -22.97
C SER A 53 -9.06 21.16 -23.21
N ILE A 54 -9.26 19.97 -23.79
CA ILE A 54 -8.22 19.02 -24.14
C ILE A 54 -8.44 18.61 -25.59
N ASN A 55 -7.61 19.16 -26.48
CA ASN A 55 -7.69 18.85 -27.90
C ASN A 55 -7.42 17.36 -28.16
N ALA A 56 -7.99 16.84 -29.24
CA ALA A 56 -7.75 15.49 -29.71
C ALA A 56 -6.25 15.19 -29.76
N ARG A 57 -5.89 13.97 -29.38
CA ARG A 57 -4.52 13.43 -29.33
C ARG A 57 -3.60 14.05 -28.26
N HIS A 58 -4.03 15.09 -27.54
CA HIS A 58 -3.25 15.66 -26.44
C HIS A 58 -3.41 14.87 -25.15
N GLU A 59 -2.52 15.16 -24.20
CA GLU A 59 -2.41 14.43 -22.95
C GLU A 59 -3.55 14.79 -21.98
N LEU A 60 -4.07 13.73 -21.36
CA LEU A 60 -4.95 13.81 -20.22
C LEU A 60 -4.11 13.77 -18.94
N VAL A 61 -4.10 14.86 -18.18
CA VAL A 61 -3.28 14.99 -16.96
C VAL A 61 -4.14 14.83 -15.71
N LYS A 62 -3.77 13.88 -14.85
CA LYS A 62 -4.35 13.65 -13.52
C LYS A 62 -3.28 13.17 -12.54
N TYR A 63 -3.37 13.52 -11.26
CA TYR A 63 -2.31 13.31 -10.26
C TYR A 63 -1.01 14.05 -10.63
N GLY A 64 -1.10 15.09 -11.47
CA GLY A 64 0.05 15.75 -12.09
C GLY A 64 0.78 14.93 -13.15
N GLN A 65 0.23 13.78 -13.55
CA GLN A 65 0.85 12.82 -14.47
C GLN A 65 -0.03 12.58 -15.69
N ILE A 66 0.59 12.18 -16.81
CA ILE A 66 -0.14 11.80 -18.03
C ILE A 66 -0.80 10.43 -17.80
N ILE A 67 -2.13 10.37 -17.85
CA ILE A 67 -2.91 9.14 -17.63
C ILE A 67 -3.56 8.60 -18.92
N GLY A 68 -3.32 9.24 -20.05
CA GLY A 68 -3.88 8.87 -21.34
C GLY A 68 -3.90 10.05 -22.31
N PHE A 69 -4.56 9.87 -23.44
CA PHE A 69 -4.68 10.87 -24.48
C PHE A 69 -6.14 11.00 -24.92
N ALA A 70 -6.56 12.21 -25.27
CA ALA A 70 -7.91 12.46 -25.77
C ALA A 70 -8.11 11.80 -27.15
N LYS A 71 -9.22 11.09 -27.35
CA LYS A 71 -9.61 10.49 -28.64
C LYS A 71 -10.21 11.52 -29.60
N ALA A 72 -10.91 12.50 -29.04
CA ALA A 72 -11.52 13.65 -29.71
C ALA A 72 -11.30 14.87 -28.81
N ASP A 73 -11.71 16.06 -29.27
CA ASP A 73 -11.72 17.24 -28.42
C ASP A 73 -12.65 17.01 -27.21
N ILE A 74 -12.18 17.40 -26.03
CA ILE A 74 -12.90 17.30 -24.76
C ILE A 74 -13.01 18.71 -24.20
N GLU A 75 -14.22 19.20 -23.98
CA GLU A 75 -14.49 20.53 -23.46
C GLU A 75 -14.67 20.53 -21.94
N PRO A 76 -14.47 21.67 -21.25
CA PRO A 76 -14.77 21.79 -19.83
C PRO A 76 -16.20 21.32 -19.54
N GLY A 77 -16.35 20.50 -18.50
CA GLY A 77 -17.62 19.90 -18.11
C GLY A 77 -17.98 18.60 -18.82
N ASP A 78 -17.18 18.15 -19.79
CA ASP A 78 -17.39 16.85 -20.43
C ASP A 78 -17.06 15.68 -19.48
N TRP A 79 -17.84 14.60 -19.63
CA TRP A 79 -17.55 13.33 -18.99
C TRP A 79 -16.34 12.63 -19.62
N VAL A 80 -15.25 12.51 -18.87
CA VAL A 80 -14.00 11.90 -19.32
C VAL A 80 -13.95 10.42 -18.94
N HIS A 81 -13.98 9.53 -19.93
CA HIS A 81 -13.93 8.08 -19.74
C HIS A 81 -13.32 7.33 -20.94
N THR A 82 -13.46 6.01 -20.98
CA THR A 82 -12.83 5.13 -21.97
C THR A 82 -13.37 5.36 -23.38
N HIS A 83 -14.55 5.98 -23.51
CA HIS A 83 -15.11 6.34 -24.81
C HIS A 83 -14.35 7.50 -25.48
N ASN A 84 -13.84 8.47 -24.71
CA ASN A 84 -13.12 9.65 -25.22
C ASN A 84 -11.64 9.72 -24.79
N VAL A 85 -11.13 8.71 -24.09
CA VAL A 85 -9.71 8.58 -23.72
C VAL A 85 -9.12 7.29 -24.28
N VAL A 86 -7.89 7.36 -24.76
CA VAL A 86 -7.10 6.22 -25.22
C VAL A 86 -5.77 6.15 -24.47
N LEU A 87 -5.34 4.93 -24.15
CA LEU A 87 -4.00 4.66 -23.67
C LEU A 87 -3.10 4.40 -24.88
N LYS A 88 -1.94 5.05 -24.91
CA LYS A 88 -0.91 4.82 -25.92
C LYS A 88 0.37 4.35 -25.24
N ALA A 89 1.18 3.58 -25.95
CA ALA A 89 2.55 3.37 -25.54
C ALA A 89 3.27 4.72 -25.56
N VAL A 90 3.71 5.16 -24.40
CA VAL A 90 4.65 6.28 -24.25
C VAL A 90 6.06 5.71 -24.08
N GLY A 91 7.08 6.56 -24.21
CA GLY A 91 8.47 6.15 -23.97
C GLY A 91 8.65 5.46 -22.62
N ARG A 92 9.68 4.61 -22.49
CA ARG A 92 9.96 3.86 -21.26
C ARG A 92 10.81 4.63 -20.24
N ASP A 93 10.99 5.93 -20.44
CA ASP A 93 11.69 6.77 -19.48
C ASP A 93 10.66 7.26 -18.43
N TYR A 94 10.60 6.55 -17.31
CA TYR A 94 9.60 6.78 -16.26
C TYR A 94 10.05 7.80 -15.21
N GLY A 95 11.11 8.58 -15.48
CA GLY A 95 11.51 9.73 -14.66
C GLY A 95 11.62 9.40 -13.17
N PHE A 96 12.30 8.29 -12.85
CA PHE A 96 12.30 7.74 -11.49
C PHE A 96 12.80 8.77 -10.47
N CYS A 97 11.92 9.14 -9.54
CA CYS A 97 12.19 10.12 -8.48
C CYS A 97 12.48 11.56 -8.96
N GLU A 98 12.13 11.96 -10.19
CA GLU A 98 12.38 13.33 -10.68
C GLU A 98 11.67 14.42 -9.86
N GLU A 99 10.46 14.16 -9.35
CA GLU A 99 9.72 15.09 -8.51
C GLU A 99 9.97 14.87 -7.00
N MET A 100 11.06 14.17 -6.64
CA MET A 100 11.40 13.95 -5.23
C MET A 100 11.77 15.27 -4.56
N THR A 101 10.91 15.71 -3.64
CA THR A 101 11.22 16.86 -2.78
C THR A 101 11.77 16.36 -1.46
N LYS A 102 12.97 16.81 -1.09
CA LYS A 102 13.52 16.54 0.24
C LYS A 102 12.69 17.29 1.27
N LEU A 103 11.98 16.54 2.13
CA LEU A 103 11.24 17.14 3.22
C LEU A 103 12.21 17.81 4.22
N PRO A 104 11.82 18.95 4.83
CA PRO A 104 12.62 19.57 5.87
C PRO A 104 12.81 18.60 7.03
N THR A 105 13.95 18.71 7.71
CA THR A 105 14.16 17.96 8.95
C THR A 105 13.14 18.43 9.98
N LEU A 106 12.46 17.48 10.63
CA LEU A 106 11.56 17.80 11.73
C LEU A 106 12.37 18.38 12.90
N GLU A 107 12.06 19.61 13.28
CA GLU A 107 12.57 20.27 14.49
C GLU A 107 11.58 20.06 15.64
N GLY A 108 12.09 19.81 16.85
CA GLY A 108 11.27 19.64 18.06
C GLY A 108 11.26 18.21 18.63
N ASP A 109 10.36 18.00 19.60
CA ASP A 109 10.22 16.72 20.30
C ASP A 109 9.63 15.67 19.37
N ARG A 110 10.26 14.49 19.33
CA ARG A 110 9.83 13.41 18.44
C ARG A 110 8.70 12.64 19.10
N ASP A 111 7.64 12.35 18.35
CA ASP A 111 6.59 11.45 18.84
C ASP A 111 7.22 10.16 19.35
N THR A 112 6.83 9.76 20.57
CA THR A 112 7.28 8.53 21.21
C THR A 112 6.11 7.57 21.40
N PHE A 113 6.44 6.29 21.53
CA PHE A 113 5.46 5.27 21.89
C PHE A 113 6.10 4.25 22.82
N GLN A 114 5.29 3.61 23.66
CA GLN A 114 5.73 2.50 24.50
C GLN A 114 5.91 1.25 23.62
N GLY A 115 7.16 0.78 23.51
CA GLY A 115 7.52 -0.35 22.66
C GLY A 115 8.59 -1.24 23.29
N TYR A 116 8.74 -2.44 22.73
CA TYR A 116 9.75 -3.40 23.13
C TYR A 116 11.08 -3.06 22.47
N ALA A 117 12.05 -2.57 23.24
CA ALA A 117 13.38 -2.23 22.74
C ALA A 117 14.11 -3.47 22.17
N ARG A 118 14.74 -3.32 21.00
CA ARG A 118 15.51 -4.37 20.32
C ARG A 118 16.91 -3.87 19.98
N LEU A 119 17.80 -4.82 19.70
CA LEU A 119 19.16 -4.52 19.23
C LEU A 119 19.14 -3.64 17.97
N GLY A 120 20.14 -2.76 17.86
CA GLY A 120 20.28 -1.86 16.71
C GLY A 120 19.27 -0.72 16.67
N GLY A 121 18.69 -0.32 17.82
CA GLY A 121 17.79 0.82 17.94
C GLY A 121 16.39 0.58 17.36
N LYS A 122 16.04 -0.67 17.06
CA LYS A 122 14.69 -1.04 16.61
C LYS A 122 13.75 -1.18 17.80
N ALA A 123 12.46 -1.03 17.57
CA ALA A 123 11.43 -1.24 18.57
C ALA A 123 10.28 -2.09 18.00
N GLY A 124 9.82 -3.07 18.76
CA GLY A 124 8.60 -3.83 18.48
C GLY A 124 7.38 -3.16 19.09
N THR A 125 6.26 -3.18 18.39
CA THR A 125 4.94 -2.82 18.92
C THR A 125 4.26 -4.01 19.61
N ARG A 126 4.82 -5.21 19.43
CA ARG A 126 4.41 -6.47 20.05
C ARG A 126 5.63 -7.29 20.45
N ASN A 127 5.46 -8.30 21.28
CA ASN A 127 6.48 -9.22 21.76
C ASN A 127 6.02 -10.67 21.61
N TYR A 128 6.19 -11.21 20.41
CA TYR A 128 5.90 -12.62 20.09
C TYR A 128 7.15 -13.48 20.17
N ILE A 129 6.94 -14.77 20.42
CA ILE A 129 7.94 -15.81 20.16
C ILE A 129 7.61 -16.51 18.84
N ALA A 130 8.58 -16.61 17.95
CA ALA A 130 8.40 -17.27 16.66
C ALA A 130 8.84 -18.74 16.70
N VAL A 131 8.08 -19.62 16.04
CA VAL A 131 8.47 -21.01 15.76
C VAL A 131 8.66 -21.13 14.26
N LEU A 132 9.91 -21.25 13.83
CA LEU A 132 10.31 -21.27 12.43
C LEU A 132 10.50 -22.71 11.97
N SER A 133 10.05 -23.01 10.76
CA SER A 133 10.29 -24.29 10.12
C SER A 133 11.51 -24.18 9.19
N SER A 134 12.50 -25.08 9.31
CA SER A 134 13.62 -25.15 8.36
C SER A 134 13.25 -25.90 7.08
N VAL A 135 12.32 -26.85 7.16
CA VAL A 135 11.82 -27.65 6.04
C VAL A 135 10.29 -27.77 6.08
N ASN A 136 9.64 -28.19 5.00
CA ASN A 136 8.18 -28.41 5.02
C ASN A 136 7.76 -29.49 6.02
N CYS A 137 8.57 -30.53 6.23
CA CYS A 137 8.24 -31.62 7.17
C CYS A 137 8.09 -31.13 8.62
N SER A 138 8.88 -30.13 9.03
CA SER A 138 8.80 -29.53 10.37
C SER A 138 7.61 -28.55 10.52
N ALA A 139 6.87 -28.26 9.44
CA ALA A 139 5.78 -27.29 9.49
C ALA A 139 4.63 -27.75 10.40
N SER A 140 4.32 -29.05 10.40
CA SER A 140 3.30 -29.61 11.30
C SER A 140 3.73 -29.54 12.75
N VAL A 141 5.01 -29.84 13.04
CA VAL A 141 5.57 -29.71 14.38
C VAL A 141 5.50 -28.27 14.87
N ALA A 142 5.92 -27.31 14.05
CA ALA A 142 5.84 -25.88 14.38
C ALA A 142 4.40 -25.43 14.72
N ARG A 143 3.40 -25.94 14.01
CA ARG A 143 1.98 -25.65 14.30
C ARG A 143 1.54 -26.28 15.63
N TYR A 144 1.90 -27.54 15.88
CA TYR A 144 1.55 -28.20 17.15
C TYR A 144 2.17 -27.50 18.36
N VAL A 145 3.41 -26.99 18.23
CA VAL A 145 4.02 -26.16 19.26
C VAL A 145 3.18 -24.91 19.52
N VAL A 146 2.77 -24.18 18.49
CA VAL A 146 1.92 -22.99 18.66
C VAL A 146 0.56 -23.32 19.25
N ASP A 147 -0.07 -24.42 18.81
CA ASP A 147 -1.39 -24.82 19.28
C ASP A 147 -1.38 -25.18 20.78
N HIS A 148 -0.26 -25.70 21.29
CA HIS A 148 -0.09 -25.91 22.73
C HIS A 148 -0.21 -24.62 23.55
N PHE A 149 0.26 -23.49 23.00
CA PHE A 149 0.21 -22.18 23.65
C PHE A 149 -1.10 -21.41 23.38
N ARG A 150 -2.10 -22.03 22.75
CA ARG A 150 -3.43 -21.44 22.54
C ARG A 150 -4.43 -21.77 23.65
N SER A 151 -4.08 -22.64 24.59
CA SER A 151 -4.95 -23.00 25.72
C SER A 151 -5.14 -21.82 26.67
N SER A 152 -6.20 -21.89 27.49
CA SER A 152 -6.44 -20.93 28.59
C SER A 152 -5.27 -20.84 29.57
N ASP A 153 -4.48 -21.90 29.67
CA ASP A 153 -3.34 -22.00 30.60
C ASP A 153 -2.19 -21.08 30.16
N PHE A 154 -2.05 -20.80 28.86
CA PHE A 154 -1.05 -19.86 28.37
C PHE A 154 -1.23 -18.45 28.95
N GLN A 155 -2.48 -17.97 29.04
CA GLN A 155 -2.77 -16.68 29.67
C GLN A 155 -2.40 -16.70 31.16
N ASN A 156 -2.62 -17.80 31.87
CA ASN A 156 -2.30 -17.88 33.30
C ASN A 156 -0.79 -17.92 33.56
N ASP A 157 -0.04 -18.69 32.76
CA ASP A 157 1.40 -18.89 32.95
C ASP A 157 2.25 -17.75 32.36
N PHE A 158 1.77 -17.09 31.29
CA PHE A 158 2.53 -16.10 30.53
C PHE A 158 1.94 -14.68 30.52
N ALA A 159 0.79 -14.41 31.15
CA ALA A 159 0.29 -13.03 31.31
C ALA A 159 1.31 -12.12 32.01
N ASN A 160 2.13 -12.67 32.90
CA ASN A 160 3.18 -11.94 33.62
C ASN A 160 4.52 -11.87 32.84
N ALA A 161 4.65 -12.56 31.71
CA ALA A 161 5.90 -12.69 30.96
C ALA A 161 6.09 -11.61 29.89
N ASN A 162 5.16 -10.66 29.74
CA ASN A 162 5.15 -9.64 28.68
C ASN A 162 5.25 -10.26 27.26
N VAL A 163 4.68 -11.44 27.04
CA VAL A 163 4.66 -12.12 25.74
C VAL A 163 3.24 -12.06 25.18
N ASP A 164 3.09 -11.47 23.98
CA ASP A 164 1.79 -11.34 23.31
C ASP A 164 1.29 -12.67 22.71
N GLY A 165 2.20 -13.63 22.51
CA GLY A 165 1.86 -14.97 22.05
C GLY A 165 3.01 -15.70 21.37
N VAL A 166 2.69 -16.89 20.86
CA VAL A 166 3.59 -17.72 20.04
C VAL A 166 3.03 -17.85 18.63
N VAL A 167 3.87 -17.69 17.60
CA VAL A 167 3.45 -17.70 16.19
C VAL A 167 4.36 -18.60 15.35
N ALA A 168 3.78 -19.36 14.43
CA ALA A 168 4.53 -20.26 13.55
C ALA A 168 4.76 -19.61 12.18
N PHE A 169 6.00 -19.61 11.70
CA PHE A 169 6.32 -19.29 10.31
C PHE A 169 6.80 -20.56 9.61
N THR A 170 5.98 -21.03 8.68
CA THR A 170 6.19 -22.28 7.96
C THR A 170 6.29 -22.00 6.47
N HIS A 171 6.93 -22.89 5.72
CA HIS A 171 6.97 -22.85 4.26
C HIS A 171 6.64 -24.22 3.70
N LYS A 172 6.18 -24.25 2.44
CA LYS A 172 5.79 -25.48 1.73
C LYS A 172 6.93 -26.11 0.94
N GLY A 173 8.17 -25.68 1.22
CA GLY A 173 9.33 -26.15 0.49
C GLY A 173 9.84 -27.48 1.02
N GLY A 174 9.91 -28.49 0.14
CA GLY A 174 10.56 -29.77 0.43
C GLY A 174 12.08 -29.65 0.63
N CYS A 175 12.73 -30.76 0.96
CA CYS A 175 14.14 -30.80 1.37
C CYS A 175 15.14 -30.81 0.20
N SER A 176 14.67 -31.07 -1.02
CA SER A 176 15.51 -31.17 -2.23
C SER A 176 15.38 -29.91 -3.11
N TYR A 177 15.72 -28.74 -2.55
CA TYR A 177 15.81 -27.54 -3.37
C TYR A 177 17.14 -27.48 -4.11
N ASP A 178 17.07 -27.16 -5.38
CA ASP A 178 18.21 -26.58 -6.09
C ASP A 178 18.44 -25.16 -5.53
N PRO A 179 19.65 -24.82 -5.04
CA PRO A 179 20.00 -23.48 -4.59
C PRO A 179 19.85 -22.47 -5.73
N ASN A 180 18.66 -21.88 -5.82
CA ASN A 180 18.30 -20.91 -6.85
C ASN A 180 17.70 -19.67 -6.20
N HIS A 181 17.35 -18.70 -7.04
CA HIS A 181 16.77 -17.44 -6.61
C HIS A 181 15.53 -17.61 -5.71
N GLY A 182 14.69 -18.63 -5.97
CA GLY A 182 13.52 -18.92 -5.14
C GLY A 182 13.90 -19.33 -3.72
N HIS A 183 14.96 -20.12 -3.57
CA HIS A 183 15.50 -20.53 -2.27
C HIS A 183 16.11 -19.34 -1.51
N GLU A 184 16.88 -18.49 -2.19
CA GLU A 184 17.43 -17.26 -1.59
C GLU A 184 16.33 -16.31 -1.08
N VAL A 185 15.26 -16.14 -1.86
CA VAL A 185 14.10 -15.34 -1.46
C VAL A 185 13.44 -15.95 -0.22
N LEU A 186 13.26 -17.27 -0.18
CA LEU A 186 12.69 -17.97 0.98
C LEU A 186 13.55 -17.77 2.23
N GLN A 187 14.86 -18.00 2.15
CA GLN A 187 15.79 -17.79 3.26
C GLN A 187 15.74 -16.34 3.76
N ARG A 188 15.74 -15.36 2.83
CA ARG A 188 15.64 -13.94 3.18
C ARG A 188 14.34 -13.62 3.90
N VAL A 189 13.22 -14.20 3.47
CA VAL A 189 11.91 -14.01 4.13
C VAL A 189 11.89 -14.62 5.52
N ILE A 190 12.33 -15.87 5.70
CA ILE A 190 12.35 -16.53 7.02
C ILE A 190 13.29 -15.79 7.97
N ALA A 191 14.49 -15.44 7.52
CA ALA A 191 15.44 -14.67 8.32
C ALA A 191 14.95 -13.24 8.60
N GLY A 192 14.11 -12.67 7.73
CA GLY A 192 13.42 -11.41 7.96
C GLY A 192 12.36 -11.52 9.06
N MET A 193 11.55 -12.58 9.04
CA MET A 193 10.57 -12.87 10.10
C MET A 193 11.26 -13.09 11.45
N ALA A 194 12.34 -13.87 11.47
CA ALA A 194 13.14 -14.12 12.69
C ALA A 194 13.71 -12.83 13.32
N ARG A 195 14.05 -11.83 12.48
CA ARG A 195 14.67 -10.55 12.89
C ARG A 195 13.67 -9.40 12.95
N HIS A 196 12.37 -9.68 12.78
CA HIS A 196 11.34 -8.66 12.83
C HIS A 196 11.23 -8.10 14.26
N PRO A 197 11.12 -6.77 14.47
CA PRO A 197 11.13 -6.19 15.83
C PRO A 197 10.03 -6.70 16.78
N ASN A 198 8.92 -7.19 16.22
CA ASN A 198 7.85 -7.81 17.01
C ASN A 198 8.16 -9.24 17.48
N ILE A 199 9.24 -9.85 17.01
CA ILE A 199 9.71 -11.16 17.45
C ILE A 199 10.80 -10.94 18.50
N GLY A 200 10.51 -11.31 19.74
CA GLY A 200 11.47 -11.19 20.84
C GLY A 200 12.45 -12.35 20.95
N GLY A 201 12.07 -13.49 20.41
CA GLY A 201 12.90 -14.66 20.26
C GLY A 201 12.28 -15.63 19.27
N TYR A 202 13.08 -16.55 18.76
CA TYR A 202 12.59 -17.58 17.86
C TYR A 202 13.21 -18.94 18.17
N VAL A 203 12.47 -19.99 17.86
CA VAL A 203 12.92 -21.38 17.86
C VAL A 203 12.88 -21.87 16.42
N LEU A 204 13.98 -22.43 15.92
CA LEU A 204 14.03 -23.07 14.61
C LEU A 204 13.86 -24.58 14.78
N VAL A 205 12.84 -25.14 14.12
CA VAL A 205 12.52 -26.56 14.14
C VAL A 205 13.03 -27.18 12.84
N GLY A 206 13.97 -28.12 12.97
CA GLY A 206 14.47 -28.95 11.88
C GLY A 206 14.24 -30.44 12.16
N LEU A 207 14.30 -31.24 11.10
CA LEU A 207 14.11 -32.70 11.16
C LEU A 207 15.29 -33.45 10.49
N GLY A 208 16.39 -32.75 10.20
CA GLY A 208 17.65 -33.31 9.71
C GLY A 208 17.79 -33.37 8.19
N CYS A 209 16.76 -32.96 7.45
CA CYS A 209 16.79 -32.92 5.98
C CYS A 209 16.95 -31.49 5.43
N GLU A 210 17.17 -30.50 6.30
CA GLU A 210 17.41 -29.10 5.96
C GLU A 210 18.73 -28.82 5.25
#